data_AF-A0AAU6R0U4-F1
#
_entry.id   AF-A0AAU6R0U4-F1
#
_cell.length_a   1.000
_cell.length_b   1.000
_cell.length_c   1.000
_cell.angle_alpha   90.00
_cell.angle_beta   90.00
_cell.angle_gamma   90.00
#
_symmetry.space_group_name_H-M   'P 1'
#
loop_
_entity.id
_entity.type
_entity.pdbx_description
1 polymer ?
#
loop_
_entity_poly.entity_id
_entity_poly.type
_entity_poly.pdbx_seq_one_letter_code
_entity_poly.pdbx_strand_id
1 'polypeptide(L)'
;MVATVTARAEDGTTTVEYASTPGPTIVYQRDQDLNILRRGGVRYAPCERLFDFPLAVGKSWSARFQAFDGSSVRAIDHDLSARVAAIEEVDVPAGHYTAFRVEVHDLWTPHVTDFQVGIASFARTNVVYWYAPPATPGA
;
A
#
# COMPACT_ATOMS: atom_id res chain seq x y z
N MET A 1 -13.10 -19.82 0.17
CA MET A 1 -11.94 -20.65 0.58
C MET A 1 -10.84 -20.38 -0.43
N VAL A 2 -9.69 -19.86 0.00
CA VAL A 2 -8.50 -19.74 -0.87
C VAL A 2 -7.93 -21.14 -1.00
N ALA A 3 -7.77 -21.61 -2.24
CA ALA A 3 -7.30 -22.96 -2.53
C ALA A 3 -5.77 -23.04 -2.45
N THR A 4 -5.08 -21.96 -2.86
CA THR A 4 -3.61 -21.90 -2.87
C THR A 4 -3.13 -20.46 -2.67
N VAL A 5 -2.07 -20.28 -1.88
CA VAL A 5 -1.30 -19.03 -1.80
C VAL A 5 0.10 -19.31 -2.32
N THR A 6 0.58 -18.51 -3.26
CA THR A 6 1.93 -18.61 -3.80
C THR A 6 2.63 -17.27 -3.67
N ALA A 7 3.84 -17.28 -3.11
CA ALA A 7 4.69 -16.09 -2.99
C ALA A 7 5.99 -16.31 -3.77
N ARG A 8 6.40 -15.31 -4.56
CA ARG A 8 7.68 -15.28 -5.28
C ARG A 8 8.32 -13.90 -5.17
N ALA A 9 9.65 -13.85 -5.16
CA ALA A 9 10.43 -12.62 -5.14
C ALA A 9 11.43 -12.64 -6.29
N GLU A 10 11.26 -11.73 -7.25
CA GLU A 10 12.04 -11.66 -8.50
C GLU A 10 12.22 -10.17 -8.86
N ASP A 11 13.40 -9.79 -9.37
CA ASP A 11 13.71 -8.43 -9.86
C ASP A 11 13.30 -7.29 -8.90
N GLY A 12 13.50 -7.50 -7.60
CA GLY A 12 13.15 -6.53 -6.56
C GLY A 12 11.65 -6.35 -6.31
N THR A 13 10.82 -7.24 -6.85
CA THR A 13 9.38 -7.28 -6.62
C THR A 13 8.99 -8.57 -5.90
N THR A 14 8.24 -8.44 -4.81
CA THR A 14 7.55 -9.57 -4.19
C THR A 14 6.13 -9.65 -4.73
N THR A 15 5.76 -10.81 -5.30
CA THR A 15 4.42 -11.10 -5.79
C THR A 15 3.76 -12.18 -4.93
N VAL A 16 2.53 -11.93 -4.47
CA VAL A 16 1.69 -12.90 -3.76
C VAL A 16 0.40 -13.11 -4.53
N GLU A 17 0.12 -14.36 -4.88
CA GLU A 17 -1.07 -14.77 -5.62
C GLU A 17 -1.98 -15.61 -4.73
N TYR A 18 -3.24 -15.23 -4.65
CA TYR A 18 -4.29 -15.93 -3.91
C TYR A 18 -5.26 -16.55 -4.91
N ALA A 19 -5.12 -17.86 -5.16
CA ALA A 19 -5.99 -18.59 -6.07
C ALA A 19 -7.22 -19.14 -5.31
N SER A 20 -8.41 -18.83 -5.79
CA SER A 20 -9.68 -19.32 -5.24
C SER A 20 -10.35 -20.27 -6.23
N THR A 21 -10.91 -21.38 -5.74
CA THR A 21 -11.65 -22.33 -6.58
C THR A 21 -13.04 -22.61 -5.97
N PRO A 22 -14.14 -22.21 -6.63
CA PRO A 22 -14.19 -21.33 -7.81
C PRO A 22 -13.91 -19.86 -7.43
N GLY A 23 -13.26 -19.09 -8.31
CA GLY A 23 -13.08 -17.65 -8.11
C GLY A 23 -11.90 -17.04 -8.88
N PRO A 24 -11.78 -15.70 -8.86
CA PRO A 24 -10.64 -15.02 -9.46
C PRO A 24 -9.38 -15.22 -8.61
N THR A 25 -8.23 -15.21 -9.28
CA THR A 25 -6.93 -15.10 -8.59
C THR A 25 -6.67 -13.63 -8.27
N ILE A 26 -6.34 -13.33 -7.01
CA ILE A 26 -5.98 -11.98 -6.57
C ILE A 26 -4.46 -11.88 -6.48
N VAL A 27 -3.89 -10.88 -7.13
CA VAL A 27 -2.44 -10.66 -7.17
C VAL A 27 -2.08 -9.42 -6.38
N TYR A 28 -1.11 -9.53 -5.48
CA TYR A 28 -0.50 -8.42 -4.76
C TYR A 28 0.97 -8.33 -5.14
N GLN A 29 1.45 -7.12 -5.42
CA GLN A 29 2.86 -6.88 -5.73
C GLN A 29 3.38 -5.73 -4.89
N ARG A 30 4.59 -5.90 -4.35
CA ARG A 30 5.33 -4.90 -3.58
C ARG A 30 6.77 -4.80 -4.04
N ASP A 31 7.35 -3.61 -3.94
CA ASP A 31 8.79 -3.44 -4.10
C ASP A 31 9.56 -3.95 -2.86
N GLN A 32 10.89 -3.82 -2.87
CA GLN A 32 11.77 -4.25 -1.77
C GLN A 32 11.53 -3.47 -0.47
N ASP A 33 10.98 -2.26 -0.58
CA ASP A 33 10.65 -1.38 0.54
C ASP A 33 9.19 -1.53 0.98
N LEU A 34 8.55 -2.64 0.58
CA LEU A 34 7.17 -3.00 0.93
C LEU A 34 6.11 -2.02 0.41
N ASN A 35 6.47 -1.10 -0.49
CA ASN A 35 5.52 -0.20 -1.14
C ASN A 35 4.71 -0.94 -2.18
N ILE A 36 3.49 -0.48 -2.45
CA ILE A 36 2.53 -1.25 -3.22
C ILE A 36 2.64 -0.90 -4.70
N LEU A 37 2.91 -1.92 -5.51
CA LEU A 37 2.92 -1.86 -6.96
C LEU A 37 1.57 -2.30 -7.55
N ARG A 38 0.91 -3.26 -6.88
CA ARG A 38 -0.38 -3.82 -7.31
C ARG A 38 -1.20 -4.35 -6.14
N ARG A 39 -2.51 -4.11 -6.17
CA ARG A 39 -3.50 -4.67 -5.25
C ARG A 39 -4.69 -5.21 -6.04
N GLY A 40 -4.71 -6.52 -6.26
CA GLY A 40 -5.72 -7.18 -7.09
C GLY A 40 -5.69 -6.68 -8.54
N GLY A 41 -6.80 -6.10 -8.99
CA GLY A 41 -6.96 -5.53 -10.33
C GLY A 41 -6.37 -4.14 -10.52
N VAL A 42 -5.87 -3.50 -9.45
CA VAL A 42 -5.37 -2.12 -9.48
C VAL A 42 -3.84 -2.10 -9.47
N ARG A 43 -3.25 -1.39 -10.44
CA ARG A 43 -1.80 -1.12 -10.50
C ARG A 43 -1.52 0.31 -10.07
N TYR A 44 -0.37 0.53 -9.45
CA TYR A 44 0.10 1.86 -9.06
C TYR A 44 1.39 2.22 -9.81
N ALA A 45 1.54 3.49 -10.19
CA ALA A 45 2.78 4.00 -10.80
C ALA A 45 3.13 5.41 -10.28
N PRO A 46 4.37 5.64 -9.79
CA PRO A 46 5.48 4.69 -9.67
C PRO A 46 5.22 3.57 -8.65
N CYS A 47 4.75 3.89 -7.44
CA CYS A 47 4.20 2.96 -6.47
C CYS A 47 3.38 3.75 -5.44
N GLU A 48 2.46 3.10 -4.73
CA GLU A 48 1.87 3.66 -3.52
C GLU A 48 2.93 3.53 -2.39
N ARG A 49 3.71 4.60 -2.19
CA ARG A 49 4.86 4.63 -1.26
C ARG A 49 4.40 4.71 0.20
N LEU A 50 3.94 3.58 0.72
CA LEU A 50 3.47 3.42 2.10
C LEU A 50 4.57 3.48 3.16
N PHE A 51 5.82 3.21 2.80
CA PHE A 51 6.95 3.22 3.72
C PHE A 51 8.13 3.96 3.11
N ASP A 52 8.92 4.58 4.00
CA ASP A 52 10.22 5.15 3.63
C ASP A 52 11.25 4.67 4.65
N PHE A 53 11.88 3.54 4.38
CA PHE A 53 12.89 2.98 5.27
C PHE A 53 14.19 3.81 5.25
N PRO A 54 14.97 3.83 6.35
CA PRO A 54 14.59 3.33 7.68
C PRO A 54 13.48 4.18 8.31
N LEU A 55 12.60 3.53 9.08
CA LEU A 55 11.55 4.21 9.84
C LEU A 55 12.12 4.76 11.14
N ALA A 56 11.70 5.97 11.50
CA ALA A 56 12.05 6.61 12.77
C ALA A 56 10.90 7.53 13.18
N VAL A 57 10.60 7.61 14.48
CA VAL A 57 9.54 8.50 15.01
C VAL A 57 9.79 9.93 14.56
N GLY A 58 8.75 10.58 14.03
CA GLY A 58 8.81 11.93 13.47
C GLY A 58 9.21 12.00 12.00
N LYS A 59 9.70 10.92 11.39
CA LYS A 59 9.98 10.87 9.94
C LYS A 59 8.67 11.01 9.17
N SER A 60 8.68 11.84 8.14
CA SER A 60 7.56 12.04 7.22
C SER A 60 8.01 12.01 5.76
N TRP A 61 7.09 11.66 4.88
CA TRP A 61 7.30 11.65 3.44
C TRP A 61 5.99 11.92 2.71
N SER A 62 6.11 12.24 1.43
CA SER A 62 4.99 12.40 0.51
C SER A 62 5.24 11.62 -0.77
N ALA A 63 4.16 11.22 -1.43
CA ALA A 63 4.21 10.52 -2.70
C ALA A 63 3.07 10.95 -3.61
N ARG A 64 3.38 11.09 -4.90
CA ARG A 64 2.39 11.24 -5.96
C ARG A 64 2.45 10.04 -6.86
N PHE A 65 1.30 9.43 -7.10
CA PHE A 65 1.20 8.24 -7.92
C PHE A 65 -0.17 8.16 -8.57
N GLN A 66 -0.29 7.28 -9.55
CA GLN A 66 -1.52 7.02 -10.26
C GLN A 66 -1.99 5.59 -10.00
N ALA A 67 -3.28 5.41 -9.76
CA ALA A 67 -3.94 4.12 -9.71
C ALA A 67 -4.63 3.83 -11.05
N PHE A 68 -4.42 2.62 -11.56
CA PHE A 68 -4.99 2.13 -12.80
C PHE A 68 -5.76 0.86 -12.48
N ASP A 69 -7.09 0.91 -12.49
CA ASP A 69 -7.88 -0.31 -12.49
C ASP A 69 -7.93 -0.84 -13.94
N GLY A 70 -7.78 -2.15 -14.13
CA GLY A 70 -7.74 -2.75 -15.47
C GLY A 70 -9.01 -2.58 -16.32
N SER A 71 -10.03 -1.86 -15.83
CA SER A 71 -11.32 -1.63 -16.50
C SER A 71 -11.56 -0.18 -16.91
N SER A 72 -10.82 0.78 -16.34
CA SER A 72 -11.03 2.19 -16.57
C SER A 72 -10.05 2.76 -17.59
N VAL A 73 -10.57 3.61 -18.47
CA VAL A 73 -9.78 4.38 -19.45
C VAL A 73 -8.94 5.47 -18.74
N ARG A 74 -9.14 5.70 -17.44
CA ARG A 74 -8.63 6.88 -16.73
C ARG A 74 -7.94 6.49 -15.43
N ALA A 75 -6.73 7.01 -15.26
CA ALA A 75 -6.02 6.94 -14.00
C ALA A 75 -6.75 7.75 -12.91
N ILE A 76 -6.52 7.39 -11.66
CA ILE A 76 -6.83 8.22 -10.50
C ILE A 76 -5.50 8.73 -9.95
N ASP A 77 -5.36 10.05 -9.84
CA ASP A 77 -4.18 10.67 -9.23
C ASP A 77 -4.30 10.63 -7.71
N HIS A 78 -3.19 10.40 -7.03
CA HIS A 78 -3.08 10.37 -5.58
C HIS A 78 -2.00 11.36 -5.11
N ASP A 79 -2.31 12.11 -4.05
CA ASP A 79 -1.34 12.89 -3.28
C ASP A 79 -1.36 12.37 -1.83
N LEU A 80 -0.35 11.55 -1.52
CA LEU A 80 -0.20 10.87 -0.26
C LEU A 80 0.81 11.60 0.61
N SER A 81 0.49 11.74 1.89
CA SER A 81 1.42 12.16 2.94
C SER A 81 1.39 11.17 4.08
N ALA A 82 2.56 10.86 4.65
CA ALA A 82 2.69 9.90 5.71
C ALA A 82 3.71 10.33 6.76
N ARG A 83 3.54 9.83 7.98
CA ARG A 83 4.48 10.04 9.09
C ARG A 83 4.54 8.86 10.04
N VAL A 84 5.71 8.61 10.60
CA VAL A 84 5.87 7.71 11.75
C VAL A 84 5.48 8.49 13.01
N ALA A 85 4.27 8.24 13.52
CA ALA A 85 3.71 8.97 14.62
C ALA A 85 4.26 8.52 15.98
N ALA A 86 4.49 7.23 16.18
CA ALA A 86 4.92 6.65 17.45
C ALA A 86 5.52 5.25 17.28
N ILE A 87 6.06 4.71 18.38
CA ILE A 87 6.25 3.27 18.60
C ILE A 87 5.21 2.84 19.63
N GLU A 88 4.48 1.77 19.34
CA GLU A 88 3.39 1.26 20.18
C GLU A 88 3.53 -0.26 20.37
N GLU A 89 3.10 -0.74 21.53
CA GLU A 89 2.87 -2.17 21.75
C GLU A 89 1.51 -2.55 21.15
N VAL A 90 1.49 -3.55 20.28
CA VAL A 90 0.30 -3.98 19.53
C VAL A 90 0.04 -5.45 19.79
N ASP A 91 -1.16 -5.73 20.29
CA ASP A 91 -1.65 -7.07 20.56
C ASP A 91 -2.55 -7.55 19.41
N VAL A 92 -2.16 -8.64 18.76
CA VAL A 92 -2.96 -9.32 17.73
C VAL A 92 -3.05 -10.81 18.05
N PRO A 93 -3.98 -11.58 17.44
CA PRO A 93 -4.06 -13.02 17.68
C PRO A 93 -2.76 -13.80 17.42
N ALA A 94 -1.83 -13.24 16.64
CA ALA A 94 -0.52 -13.83 16.38
C ALA A 94 0.53 -13.55 17.47
N GLY A 95 0.27 -12.64 18.42
CA GLY A 95 1.18 -12.30 19.51
C GLY A 95 1.23 -10.81 19.83
N HIS A 96 2.26 -10.45 20.58
CA HIS A 96 2.55 -9.10 21.06
C HIS A 96 3.74 -8.52 20.27
N TYR A 97 3.62 -7.30 19.76
CA TYR A 97 4.63 -6.68 18.89
C TYR A 97 4.89 -5.22 19.25
N THR A 98 6.15 -4.84 19.41
CA THR A 98 6.59 -3.44 19.37
C THR A 98 6.63 -2.96 17.91
N ALA A 99 5.76 -2.03 17.53
CA ALA A 99 5.56 -1.62 16.14
C ALA A 99 5.62 -0.09 15.96
N PHE A 100 6.11 0.35 14.81
CA PHE A 100 5.97 1.74 14.36
C PHE A 100 4.53 1.99 13.90
N ARG A 101 3.88 3.00 14.50
CA ARG A 101 2.59 3.53 14.04
C ARG A 101 2.83 4.55 12.92
N VAL A 102 2.40 4.22 11.71
CA VAL A 102 2.48 5.08 10.53
C VAL A 102 1.10 5.61 10.19
N GLU A 103 0.94 6.92 10.23
CA GLU A 103 -0.28 7.60 9.78
C GLU A 103 -0.12 8.00 8.32
N VAL A 104 -1.15 7.72 7.52
CA VAL A 104 -1.19 8.02 6.08
C VAL A 104 -2.46 8.81 5.78
N HIS A 105 -2.29 9.93 5.09
CA HIS A 105 -3.36 10.74 4.54
C HIS A 105 -3.22 10.74 3.02
N ASP A 106 -4.29 10.39 2.32
CA ASP A 106 -4.31 10.31 0.87
C ASP A 106 -5.49 11.11 0.30
N LEU A 107 -5.21 11.86 -0.76
CA LEU A 107 -6.17 12.59 -1.56
C LEU A 107 -6.17 12.00 -2.96
N TRP A 108 -7.23 11.26 -3.30
CA TRP A 108 -7.47 10.79 -4.65
C TRP A 108 -8.33 11.78 -5.46
N THR A 109 -7.92 12.02 -6.69
CA THR A 109 -8.62 12.84 -7.67
C THR A 109 -8.70 12.09 -8.99
N PRO A 110 -9.90 11.97 -9.62
CA PRO A 110 -10.01 11.45 -10.96
C PRO A 110 -9.10 12.26 -11.89
N HIS A 111 -8.30 11.59 -12.71
CA HIS A 111 -7.53 12.28 -13.72
C HIS A 111 -8.50 12.83 -14.77
N VAL A 112 -8.68 14.15 -14.78
CA VAL A 112 -9.58 14.85 -15.70
C VAL A 112 -8.75 15.72 -16.65
N THR A 113 -9.10 15.71 -17.94
CA THR A 113 -8.61 16.71 -18.88
C THR A 113 -9.45 17.99 -18.77
N ASP A 114 -8.92 19.12 -19.24
CA ASP A 114 -9.39 20.51 -18.99
C ASP A 114 -10.91 20.77 -19.12
N PHE A 115 -11.64 19.93 -19.86
CA PHE A 115 -13.08 20.07 -20.08
C PHE A 115 -14.00 19.53 -18.96
N GLN A 116 -13.47 18.91 -17.90
CA GLN A 116 -14.29 18.18 -16.91
C GLN A 116 -14.12 18.61 -15.44
N VAL A 117 -13.41 19.72 -15.20
CA VAL A 117 -13.07 20.23 -13.85
C VAL A 117 -14.30 20.45 -12.96
N GLY A 118 -15.49 20.70 -13.54
CA GLY A 118 -16.73 20.95 -12.80
C GLY A 118 -17.43 19.73 -12.19
N ILE A 119 -16.95 18.49 -12.45
CA ILE A 119 -17.59 17.25 -11.98
C ILE A 119 -16.59 16.33 -11.26
N ALA A 120 -15.39 16.83 -10.94
CA ALA A 120 -14.36 16.03 -10.29
C ALA A 120 -14.71 15.77 -8.81
N SER A 121 -15.15 14.55 -8.51
CA SER A 121 -15.29 14.08 -7.14
C SER A 121 -13.91 13.77 -6.56
N PHE A 122 -13.51 14.50 -5.52
CA PHE A 122 -12.36 14.15 -4.70
C PHE A 122 -12.84 13.41 -3.46
N ALA A 123 -12.01 12.56 -2.88
CA ALA A 123 -12.23 12.14 -1.50
C ALA A 123 -10.90 12.03 -0.73
N ARG A 124 -11.00 11.82 0.57
CA ARG A 124 -9.83 11.73 1.43
C ARG A 124 -9.89 10.44 2.21
N THR A 125 -8.75 9.81 2.36
CA THR A 125 -8.61 8.62 3.19
C THR A 125 -7.54 8.87 4.24
N ASN A 126 -7.84 8.45 5.47
CA ASN A 126 -6.89 8.44 6.57
C ASN A 126 -6.74 7.00 7.02
N VAL A 127 -5.52 6.46 6.95
CA VAL A 127 -5.21 5.07 7.31
C VAL A 127 -4.07 5.07 8.31
N VAL A 128 -4.13 4.13 9.25
CA VAL A 128 -3.02 3.85 10.16
C VAL A 128 -2.49 2.45 9.86
N TYR A 129 -1.18 2.35 9.71
CA TYR A 129 -0.45 1.10 9.59
C TYR A 129 0.42 0.90 10.82
N TRP A 130 0.51 -0.34 11.31
CA TRP A 130 1.52 -0.74 12.29
C TRP A 130 2.54 -1.63 11.59
N TYR A 131 3.82 -1.24 11.65
CA TYR A 131 4.92 -2.02 11.09
C TYR A 131 5.86 -2.48 12.21
N ALA A 132 5.96 -3.78 12.41
CA ALA A 132 6.98 -4.40 13.25
C ALA A 132 8.06 -5.00 12.35
N PRO A 133 9.35 -4.63 12.53
CA PRO A 133 10.43 -5.32 11.83
C PRO A 133 10.48 -6.80 12.26
N PRO A 134 10.98 -7.71 11.40
CA PRO A 134 11.17 -9.09 11.79
C PRO A 134 12.10 -9.16 13.00
N ALA A 135 11.81 -10.09 13.93
CA ALA A 135 12.69 -10.33 15.06
C ALA A 135 14.10 -10.68 14.55
N THR A 136 15.11 -9.95 15.02
CA THR A 136 16.51 -10.29 14.74
C THR A 136 16.77 -11.67 15.35
N PRO A 137 17.23 -12.68 14.58
CA PRO A 137 17.61 -13.95 15.16
C PRO A 137 18.83 -13.74 16.09
N GLY A 138 18.66 -13.90 17.40
CA GLY A 138 19.75 -14.04 18.37
C GLY A 138 20.26 -12.76 19.05
N ALA A 139 19.40 -12.08 19.81
CA ALA A 139 19.85 -11.24 20.93
C ALA A 139 19.80 -12.03 22.24
#